data_AF-A0A7L2ZQ01-F1
#
_entry.id   AF-A0A7L2ZQ01-F1
#
_cell.length_a   1.000
_cell.length_b   1.000
_cell.length_c   1.000
_cell.angle_alpha   90.00
_cell.angle_beta   90.00
_cell.angle_gamma   90.00
#
_symmetry.space_group_name_H-M   'P 1'
#
loop_
_entity.id
_entity.type
_entity.pdbx_description
1 polymer ?
#
loop_
_entity_poly.entity_id
_entity_poly.type
_entity_poly.pdbx_seq_one_letter_code
_entity_poly.pdbx_strand_id
1 'polypeptide(L)' 'MVRLVPGAYLEYKAALVNECNKQGGLRLAQARALIKIDVNKTRKIYDFLIREGYITKA' A
#
# COMPACT_ATOMS: atom_id res chain seq x y z
N MET A 1 17.59 3.19 -9.64
CA MET A 1 16.97 1.96 -10.18
C MET A 1 16.22 1.26 -9.05
N VAL A 2 14.89 1.30 -9.03
CA VAL A 2 14.09 0.65 -7.98
C VAL A 2 13.99 -0.83 -8.34
N ARG A 3 14.94 -1.64 -7.87
CA ARG A 3 14.83 -3.11 -7.86
C ARG A 3 13.78 -3.49 -6.80
N LEU A 4 12.51 -3.29 -7.11
CA LEU A 4 11.42 -3.89 -6.34
C LEU A 4 11.12 -5.22 -7.02
N VAL A 5 11.30 -6.33 -6.30
CA VAL A 5 10.92 -7.64 -6.82
C VAL A 5 9.41 -7.62 -7.04
N PRO A 6 8.92 -7.90 -8.26
CA PRO A 6 7.49 -7.82 -8.56
C PRO A 6 6.63 -8.74 -7.67
N GLY A 7 7.20 -9.84 -7.16
CA GLY A 7 6.55 -10.70 -6.17
C GLY A 7 6.17 -9.96 -4.87
N ALA A 8 7.11 -9.21 -4.30
CA ALA A 8 6.87 -8.45 -3.08
C ALA A 8 5.82 -7.35 -3.30
N TYR A 9 5.81 -6.69 -4.47
CA TYR A 9 4.79 -5.69 -4.80
C TYR A 9 3.37 -6.25 -4.78
N LEU A 10 3.17 -7.44 -5.36
CA LEU A 10 1.88 -8.12 -5.38
C LEU A 10 1.40 -8.45 -3.96
N GLU A 11 2.29 -8.97 -3.10
CA GLU A 11 1.96 -9.23 -1.70
C GLU A 11 1.60 -7.94 -0.96
N TYR A 12 2.36 -6.86 -1.18
CA TYR A 12 2.09 -5.57 -0.55
C TYR A 12 0.78 -4.96 -1.01
N LYS A 13 0.48 -5.02 -2.31
CA LYS A 13 -0.82 -4.59 -2.85
C LYS A 13 -1.95 -5.36 -2.19
N ALA A 14 -1.86 -6.69 -2.15
CA ALA A 14 -2.89 -7.53 -1.55
C ALA A 14 -3.07 -7.24 -0.06
N ALA A 15 -1.98 -7.07 0.68
CA ALA A 15 -2.02 -6.79 2.11
C ALA A 15 -2.62 -5.41 2.41
N LEU A 16 -2.26 -4.37 1.64
CA LEU A 16 -2.85 -3.02 1.76
C LEU A 16 -4.35 -3.02 1.47
N VAL A 17 -4.78 -3.68 0.39
CA VAL A 17 -6.19 -3.75 0.00
C VAL A 17 -7.00 -4.54 1.01
N ASN A 18 -6.47 -5.66 1.50
CA ASN A 18 -7.15 -6.48 2.49
C ASN A 18 -7.33 -5.73 3.82
N GLU A 19 -6.30 -5.01 4.28
CA GLU A 19 -6.38 -4.20 5.50
C GLU A 19 -7.33 -3.02 5.33
N CYS A 20 -7.30 -2.35 4.16
CA CYS A 20 -8.23 -1.28 3.83
C CYS A 20 -9.68 -1.77 3.84
N ASN A 21 -9.95 -2.95 3.26
CA ASN A 21 -11.29 -3.54 3.25
C ASN A 21 -11.75 -3.96 4.65
N LYS A 22 -10.84 -4.48 5.48
CA LYS A 22 -11.15 -4.84 6.88
C LYS A 22 -11.48 -3.63 7.75
N GLN A 23 -10.74 -2.52 7.59
CA GLN A 23 -10.92 -1.34 8.43
C GLN A 23 -11.85 -0.27 7.81
N GLY A 24 -12.30 -0.46 6.57
CA GLY A 24 -13.09 0.52 5.81
C GLY A 24 -12.28 1.71 5.29
N GLY A 25 -10.96 1.71 5.51
CA GLY A 25 -10.03 2.68 4.99
C GLY A 25 -8.62 2.39 5.46
N LEU A 26 -7.64 2.96 4.76
CA LEU A 26 -6.23 2.72 5.01
C LEU A 26 -5.55 4.05 5.28
N ARG A 27 -4.63 4.06 6.25
CA ARG A 27 -3.76 5.22 6.52
C ARG A 27 -2.34 4.92 6.07
N LEU A 28 -1.62 5.96 5.63
CA LEU A 28 -0.19 5.87 5.31
C LEU A 28 0.65 5.28 6.47
N ALA A 29 0.27 5.57 7.72
CA ALA A 29 0.93 5.02 8.90
C ALA A 29 0.77 3.49 9.00
N GLN A 30 -0.42 2.96 8.70
CA GLN A 30 -0.66 1.52 8.67
C GLN A 30 0.04 0.88 7.47
N ALA A 31 -0.02 1.49 6.29
CA ALA A 31 0.71 1.03 5.13
C ALA A 31 2.24 0.91 5.40
N ARG A 32 2.81 1.86 6.15
CA ARG A 32 4.21 1.78 6.62
C ARG A 32 4.46 0.68 7.65
N ALA A 33 3.52 0.44 8.55
CA ALA A 33 3.66 -0.59 9.57
C ALA A 33 3.55 -2.00 8.98
N LEU A 34 2.63 -2.17 8.02
CA LEU A 34 2.39 -3.43 7.31
C LEU A 34 3.55 -3.78 6.39
N ILE A 35 4.04 -2.77 5.67
CA ILE A 35 5.08 -2.94 4.68
C ILE A 35 6.34 -2.25 5.20
N LYS A 36 7.26 -3.02 5.77
CA LYS A 36 8.57 -2.54 6.26
C LYS A 36 9.51 -2.13 5.11
N ILE A 37 9.01 -1.31 4.19
CA ILE A 37 9.75 -0.78 3.04
C ILE A 37 9.95 0.74 3.16
N ASP A 38 10.70 1.28 2.20
CA ASP A 38 10.94 2.71 2.08
C ASP A 38 9.65 3.52 1.93
N VAL A 39 9.55 4.58 2.73
CA VAL A 39 8.38 5.45 2.84
C VAL A 39 8.03 6.11 1.51
N ASN A 40 9.02 6.46 0.68
CA ASN A 40 8.78 7.11 -0.60
C ASN A 40 8.12 6.17 -1.60
N LYS A 41 8.47 4.88 -1.56
CA LYS A 41 7.85 3.86 -2.43
C LYS A 41 6.43 3.57 -1.97
N THR A 42 6.21 3.34 -0.68
CA THR A 42 4.87 3.12 -0.14
C THR A 42 3.96 4.30 -0.46
N ARG A 43 4.46 5.53 -0.39
CA ARG A 43 3.69 6.72 -0.74
C ARG A 43 3.25 6.73 -2.20
N LYS A 44 4.15 6.45 -3.15
CA LYS A 44 3.80 6.35 -4.59
C LYS A 44 2.76 5.27 -4.85
N ILE A 45 2.91 4.11 -4.21
CA ILE A 45 2.00 2.97 -4.36
C ILE A 45 0.64 3.29 -3.75
N TYR A 46 0.63 3.89 -2.57
CA TYR A 46 -0.57 4.32 -1.87
C TYR A 46 -1.34 5.39 -2.67
N ASP A 47 -0.66 6.41 -3.18
CA ASP A 47 -1.28 7.44 -4.03
C ASP A 47 -1.85 6.82 -5.31
N PHE A 48 -1.16 5.85 -5.91
CA PHE A 48 -1.64 5.12 -7.08
C PHE A 48 -2.89 4.29 -6.77
N LEU A 49 -2.88 3.55 -5.67
CA LEU A 49 -4.01 2.72 -5.22
C LEU A 49 -5.24 3.55 -4.83
N ILE A 50 -5.04 4.70 -4.18
CA ILE A 50 -6.13 5.65 -3.92
C ILE A 50 -6.74 6.14 -5.22
N ARG A 51 -5.88 6.52 -6.18
CA ARG A 51 -6.32 7.10 -7.45
C ARG A 51 -7.06 6.10 -8.33
N GLU A 52 -6.70 4.82 -8.25
CA GLU A 52 -7.46 3.73 -8.88
C GLU A 52 -8.71 3.31 -8.09
N GLY A 53 -8.89 3.78 -6.85
CA GLY A 53 -10.04 3.42 -6.01
C GLY A 53 -9.92 2.04 -5.34
N TYR A 54 -8.71 1.46 -5.29
CA TYR A 54 -8.45 0.21 -4.58
C TYR A 54 -8.42 0.36 -3.06
N ILE A 55 -8.07 1.55 -2.57
CA ILE A 55 -8.03 1.86 -1.14
C ILE A 55 -8.64 3.24 -0.89
N THR A 56 -9.33 3.37 0.23
CA THR A 56 -9.98 4.61 0.65
C THR A 56 -9.15 5.26 1.75
N LYS A 57 -8.95 6.57 1.66
CA LYS A 57 -8.33 7.35 2.75
C LYS A 57 -9.27 7.37 3.96
N ALA A 58 -8.78 6.88 5.11
CA ALA A 58 -9.39 7.07 6.44
C ALA A 58 -8.74 8.23 7.23
#